data_AF-A0A662MUL8-F1
#
_entry.id   AF-A0A662MUL8-F1
#
_cell.length_a   1.000
_cell.length_b   1.000
_cell.length_c   1.000
_cell.angle_alpha   90.00
_cell.angle_beta   90.00
_cell.angle_gamma   90.00
#
_symmetry.space_group_name_H-M   'P 1'
#
loop_
_entity.id
_entity.type
_entity.pdbx_description
1 polymer ?
#
loop_
_entity_poly.entity_id
_entity_poly.type
_entity_poly.pdbx_seq_one_letter_code
_entity_poly.pdbx_strand_id
1 'polypeptide(L)'
;EKSGTRALEPLWGRNTFELAKEIINAGFEYSIIAVNKEKLSKEWLGYTFSSLGDLELFLEANPEIDPVGEFGEFHTVVLKCPLFEGRFNLEPLEVEESERYWWLKFRLVRR
;
A
#
# COMPACT_ATOMS: atom_id res chain seq x y z
N GLU A 1 3.74 29.49 -18.23
CA GLU A 1 2.32 29.77 -17.94
C GLU A 1 1.85 28.91 -16.76
N LYS A 2 0.98 29.43 -15.89
CA LYS A 2 0.30 28.64 -14.84
C LYS A 2 -1.10 28.30 -15.34
N SER A 3 -1.55 27.06 -15.18
CA SER A 3 -2.81 26.52 -15.74
C SER A 3 -4.12 27.13 -15.20
N GLY A 4 -4.08 28.15 -14.35
CA GLY A 4 -5.27 28.77 -13.76
C GLY A 4 -6.03 27.89 -12.75
N THR A 5 -5.48 26.73 -12.38
CA THR A 5 -6.09 25.78 -11.44
C THR A 5 -5.44 25.83 -10.06
N ARG A 6 -6.17 25.42 -9.03
CA ARG A 6 -5.66 25.28 -7.66
C ARG A 6 -5.47 23.80 -7.35
N ALA A 7 -4.26 23.42 -6.91
CA ALA A 7 -4.00 22.09 -6.38
C ALA A 7 -4.71 21.91 -5.03
N LEU A 8 -5.39 20.77 -4.86
CA LEU A 8 -5.88 20.30 -3.58
C LEU A 8 -5.00 19.12 -3.18
N GLU A 9 -4.25 19.28 -2.09
CA GLU A 9 -3.25 18.33 -1.62
C GLU A 9 -3.65 17.83 -0.22
N PRO A 10 -4.75 17.05 -0.11
CA PRO A 10 -5.38 16.73 1.19
C PRO A 10 -4.49 15.93 2.13
N LEU A 11 -3.45 15.29 1.62
CA LEU A 11 -2.52 14.45 2.39
C LEU A 11 -1.14 15.08 2.59
N TRP A 12 -0.88 16.25 2.00
CA TRP A 12 0.45 16.84 2.00
C TRP A 12 0.92 17.28 3.38
N GLY A 13 2.14 16.87 3.76
CA GLY A 13 2.75 17.20 5.05
C GLY A 13 2.09 16.53 6.26
N ARG A 14 1.20 15.55 6.04
CA ARG A 14 0.61 14.77 7.13
C ARG A 14 1.61 13.76 7.67
N ASN A 15 1.47 13.43 8.96
CA ASN A 15 2.23 12.34 9.57
C ASN A 15 1.78 11.00 8.98
N THR A 16 2.72 10.22 8.45
CA THR A 16 2.44 8.97 7.72
C THR A 16 1.91 7.85 8.61
N PHE A 17 2.36 7.76 9.86
CA PHE A 17 1.85 6.78 10.82
C PHE A 17 0.37 7.03 11.16
N GLU A 18 0.02 8.27 11.50
CA GLU A 18 -1.38 8.63 11.75
C GLU A 18 -2.24 8.49 10.49
N LEU A 19 -1.68 8.77 9.31
CA LEU A 19 -2.36 8.57 8.04
C LEU A 19 -2.64 7.08 7.76
N ALA A 20 -1.67 6.18 7.99
CA ALA A 20 -1.87 4.74 7.82
C ALA A 20 -3.01 4.21 8.70
N LYS A 21 -3.04 4.65 9.98
CA LYS A 21 -4.12 4.34 10.91
C LYS A 21 -5.47 4.88 10.44
N GLU A 22 -5.51 6.12 9.94
CA GLU A 22 -6.73 6.73 9.40
C GLU A 22 -7.27 5.96 8.19
N ILE A 23 -6.40 5.56 7.26
CA ILE A 23 -6.77 4.77 6.07
C ILE A 23 -7.44 3.45 6.48
N ILE A 24 -6.81 2.70 7.39
CA ILE A 24 -7.34 1.42 7.88
C ILE A 24 -8.67 1.62 8.63
N ASN A 25 -8.73 2.60 9.54
CA ASN A 25 -9.96 2.90 10.30
C ASN A 25 -11.09 3.42 9.41
N ALA A 26 -10.78 4.05 8.28
CA ALA A 26 -11.74 4.43 7.26
C ALA A 26 -12.30 3.23 6.47
N GLY A 27 -11.85 2.00 6.75
CA GLY A 27 -12.36 0.78 6.14
C GLY A 27 -11.68 0.39 4.83
N PHE A 28 -10.48 0.91 4.59
CA PHE A 28 -9.65 0.46 3.47
C PHE A 28 -8.97 -0.86 3.82
N GLU A 29 -8.95 -1.79 2.86
CA GLU A 29 -8.06 -2.94 2.86
C GLU A 29 -7.18 -2.85 1.61
N TYR A 30 -5.87 -2.99 1.76
CA TYR A 30 -4.92 -2.85 0.66
C TYR A 30 -3.74 -3.81 0.81
N SER A 31 -3.17 -4.23 -0.32
CA SER A 31 -2.08 -5.21 -0.33
C SER A 31 -0.84 -4.70 -1.05
N ILE A 32 0.34 -5.09 -0.56
CA ILE A 32 1.62 -4.76 -1.16
C ILE A 32 1.80 -5.56 -2.47
N ILE A 33 2.03 -4.85 -3.58
CA ILE A 33 2.20 -5.44 -4.91
C ILE A 33 3.57 -5.15 -5.53
N ALA A 34 4.34 -4.25 -4.93
CA ALA A 34 5.72 -4.03 -5.29
C ALA A 34 6.52 -3.63 -4.06
N VAL A 35 7.78 -4.05 -3.99
CA VAL A 35 8.70 -3.64 -2.93
C VAL A 35 10.04 -3.25 -3.53
N ASN A 36 10.63 -2.19 -2.99
CA ASN A 36 11.97 -1.75 -3.38
C ASN A 36 13.01 -2.71 -2.80
N LYS A 37 13.88 -3.26 -3.66
CA LYS A 37 14.84 -4.32 -3.30
C LYS A 37 15.82 -3.92 -2.20
N GLU A 38 16.13 -2.64 -2.10
CA GLU A 38 17.10 -2.12 -1.12
C GLU A 38 16.46 -1.78 0.22
N LYS A 39 15.13 -1.66 0.28
CA LYS A 39 14.41 -1.19 1.47
C LYS A 39 13.60 -2.28 2.14
N LEU A 40 12.87 -3.09 1.37
CA LEU A 40 11.90 -4.05 1.89
C LEU A 40 12.01 -5.41 1.21
N SER A 41 11.97 -6.47 2.02
CA SER A 41 12.04 -7.86 1.54
C SER A 41 10.84 -8.24 0.68
N LYS A 42 11.08 -9.03 -0.38
CA LYS A 42 10.02 -9.53 -1.29
C LYS A 42 9.00 -10.45 -0.62
N GLU A 43 9.27 -10.94 0.59
CA GLU A 43 8.33 -11.75 1.37
C GLU A 43 7.05 -10.98 1.74
N TRP A 44 7.10 -9.65 1.72
CA TRP A 44 5.94 -8.79 1.98
C TRP A 44 5.02 -8.62 0.77
N LEU A 45 5.39 -9.11 -0.42
CA LEU A 45 4.49 -9.11 -1.57
C LEU A 45 3.24 -9.95 -1.27
N GLY A 46 2.07 -9.37 -1.48
CA GLY A 46 0.77 -9.97 -1.16
C GLY A 46 0.33 -9.79 0.29
N TYR A 47 1.18 -9.23 1.17
CA TYR A 47 0.75 -8.88 2.52
C TYR A 47 -0.38 -7.86 2.46
N THR A 48 -1.41 -8.05 3.26
CA THR A 48 -2.63 -7.23 3.22
C THR A 48 -2.84 -6.53 4.56
N PHE A 49 -2.98 -5.22 4.51
CA PHE A 49 -3.39 -4.40 5.63
C PHE A 49 -4.91 -4.35 5.69
N SER A 50 -5.51 -5.01 6.69
CA SER A 50 -6.95 -5.04 6.91
C SER A 50 -7.37 -4.58 8.30
N SER A 51 -6.40 -4.46 9.21
CA SER A 51 -6.58 -4.07 10.60
C SER A 51 -5.34 -3.33 11.11
N LEU A 52 -5.47 -2.64 12.24
CA LEU A 52 -4.33 -1.99 12.90
C LEU A 52 -3.27 -3.01 13.35
N GLY A 53 -3.69 -4.24 13.70
CA GLY A 53 -2.76 -5.32 14.04
C GLY A 53 -1.88 -5.73 12.86
N ASP A 54 -2.42 -5.74 11.64
CA ASP A 54 -1.62 -6.02 10.44
C ASP A 54 -0.55 -4.93 10.21
N LEU A 55 -0.89 -3.67 10.49
CA LEU A 55 0.04 -2.54 10.41
C LEU A 55 1.12 -2.64 11.49
N GLU A 56 0.75 -2.94 12.73
CA GLU A 56 1.68 -3.09 13.84
C GLU A 56 2.68 -4.23 13.58
N LEU A 57 2.21 -5.40 13.14
CA LEU A 57 3.08 -6.54 12.78
C LEU A 57 4.05 -6.19 11.66
N PHE A 58 3.58 -5.46 10.64
CA PHE A 58 4.41 -5.01 9.54
C PHE A 58 5.51 -4.05 10.02
N LEU A 59 5.18 -3.08 10.87
CA LEU A 59 6.14 -2.09 11.37
C LEU A 59 7.10 -2.67 12.41
N GLU A 60 6.65 -3.62 13.23
CA GLU A 60 7.53 -4.34 14.16
C GLU A 60 8.61 -5.12 13.41
N ALA A 61 8.23 -5.78 12.32
CA ALA A 61 9.16 -6.52 11.48
C ALA A 61 10.03 -5.62 10.58
N ASN A 62 9.58 -4.40 10.29
CA ASN A 62 10.27 -3.46 9.39
C ASN A 62 10.31 -2.03 9.98
N PRO A 63 11.06 -1.79 11.08
CA PRO A 63 11.01 -0.54 11.83
C PRO A 63 11.50 0.70 11.07
N GLU A 64 12.28 0.52 10.00
CA GLU A 64 12.83 1.60 9.17
C GLU A 64 11.91 2.00 8.00
N ILE A 65 10.78 1.31 7.83
CA ILE A 65 9.88 1.52 6.69
C ILE A 65 8.82 2.55 7.02
N ASP A 66 8.58 3.47 6.08
CA ASP A 66 7.47 4.40 6.18
C ASP A 66 6.11 3.67 6.11
N PRO A 67 5.17 3.92 7.04
CA PRO A 67 3.88 3.19 7.13
C PRO A 67 2.98 3.27 5.89
N VAL A 68 3.16 4.28 5.03
CA VAL A 68 2.40 4.42 3.77
C VAL A 68 3.30 4.29 2.53
N GLY A 69 4.57 3.94 2.71
CA GLY A 69 5.55 3.80 1.63
C GLY A 69 5.91 5.15 0.99
N GLU A 70 5.88 6.24 1.76
CA GLU A 70 6.08 7.62 1.26
C GLU A 70 7.38 7.79 0.47
N PHE A 71 8.45 7.05 0.80
CA PHE A 71 9.76 7.16 0.16
C PHE A 71 10.02 6.04 -0.86
N GLY A 72 8.96 5.40 -1.37
CA GLY A 72 9.05 4.37 -2.40
C GLY A 72 9.55 3.02 -1.89
N GLU A 73 9.28 2.70 -0.63
CA GLU A 73 9.55 1.39 -0.02
C GLU A 73 8.70 0.30 -0.66
N PHE A 74 7.43 0.60 -0.91
CA PHE A 74 6.47 -0.32 -1.49
C PHE A 74 5.34 0.40 -2.23
N HIS A 75 4.65 -0.34 -3.08
CA HIS A 75 3.41 0.09 -3.72
C HIS A 75 2.29 -0.88 -3.41
N THR A 76 1.08 -0.34 -3.30
CA THR A 76 -0.10 -1.10 -2.90
C THR A 76 -1.19 -1.10 -3.96
N VAL A 77 -2.09 -2.07 -3.85
CA VAL A 77 -3.37 -2.09 -4.54
C VAL A 77 -4.50 -2.11 -3.50
N VAL A 78 -5.51 -1.28 -3.69
CA VAL A 78 -6.68 -1.24 -2.80
C VAL A 78 -7.63 -2.38 -3.17
N LEU A 79 -7.93 -3.23 -2.18
CA LEU A 79 -8.81 -4.39 -2.32
C LEU A 79 -10.26 -4.08 -1.89
N LYS A 80 -10.42 -3.16 -0.94
CA LYS A 80 -11.71 -2.69 -0.43
C LYS A 80 -11.57 -1.25 0.03
N CYS A 81 -12.61 -0.46 -0.21
CA CYS A 81 -12.79 0.83 0.45
C CYS A 81 -14.29 1.14 0.51
N PRO A 82 -14.72 2.14 1.31
CA PRO A 82 -16.13 2.51 1.42
C PRO A 82 -16.80 2.95 0.11
N LEU A 83 -16.01 3.33 -0.90
CA LEU A 83 -16.51 3.75 -2.20
C LEU A 83 -16.72 2.58 -3.18
N PHE A 84 -16.26 1.38 -2.83
CA PHE A 84 -16.49 0.18 -3.63
C PHE A 84 -17.81 -0.48 -3.22
N GLU A 85 -18.57 -0.98 -4.19
CA GLU A 85 -19.79 -1.79 -3.94
C GLU A 85 -19.49 -3.19 -3.35
N GLY A 86 -18.22 -3.51 -3.08
CA GLY A 86 -17.78 -4.82 -2.63
C GLY A 86 -16.28 -4.85 -2.38
N ARG A 87 -15.70 -6.05 -2.40
CA ARG A 87 -14.25 -6.25 -2.24
C ARG A 87 -13.69 -7.07 -3.39
N PHE A 88 -12.39 -6.94 -3.59
CA PHE A 88 -11.60 -7.81 -4.44
C PHE A 88 -10.80 -8.80 -3.59
N ASN A 89 -10.64 -10.01 -4.11
CA ASN A 89 -9.61 -10.93 -3.66
C ASN A 89 -8.39 -10.74 -4.56
N LEU A 90 -7.21 -10.67 -3.93
CA LEU A 90 -5.93 -10.70 -4.62
C LEU A 90 -5.57 -12.16 -4.92
N GLU A 91 -5.36 -12.49 -6.19
CA GLU A 91 -4.85 -13.79 -6.62
C GLU A 91 -3.41 -13.63 -7.13
N PRO A 92 -2.39 -13.98 -6.32
CA PRO A 92 -0.99 -13.96 -6.72
C PRO A 92 -0.75 -14.92 -7.90
N LEU A 93 0.02 -14.48 -8.90
CA LEU A 93 0.42 -15.31 -10.04
C LEU A 93 1.92 -15.61 -10.02
N GLU A 94 2.75 -14.59 -10.17
CA GLU A 94 4.20 -14.72 -10.22
C GLU A 94 4.87 -13.47 -9.64
N VAL A 95 6.12 -13.64 -9.17
CA VAL A 95 6.95 -12.51 -8.75
C VAL A 95 7.93 -12.21 -9.88
N GLU A 96 7.85 -11.00 -10.41
CA GLU A 96 8.77 -10.47 -11.42
C GLU A 96 9.75 -9.49 -10.78
N GLU A 97 10.85 -9.18 -11.46
CA GLU A 97 11.84 -8.23 -10.97
C GLU A 97 12.23 -7.21 -12.03
N SER A 98 12.43 -5.98 -11.59
CA SER A 98 13.12 -4.94 -12.36
C SER A 98 14.46 -4.61 -11.69
N GLU A 99 15.16 -3.59 -12.18
CA GLU A 99 16.40 -3.13 -11.53
C GLU A 99 16.16 -2.74 -10.05
N ARG A 100 15.05 -2.06 -9.74
CA ARG A 100 14.80 -1.47 -8.42
C ARG A 100 13.74 -2.16 -7.57
N TYR A 101 12.86 -2.96 -8.17
CA TYR A 101 11.69 -3.50 -7.48
C TYR A 101 11.51 -5.00 -7.72
N TRP A 102 10.94 -5.68 -6.73
CA TRP A 102 10.18 -6.91 -6.93
C TRP A 102 8.71 -6.54 -7.13
N TRP A 103 8.05 -7.17 -8.10
CA TRP A 103 6.65 -6.95 -8.44
C TRP A 103 5.86 -8.24 -8.28
N LEU A 104 4.69 -8.16 -7.66
CA LEU A 104 3.72 -9.23 -7.72
C LEU A 104 2.86 -9.03 -8.97
N LYS A 105 2.83 -10.01 -9.86
CA LYS A 105 1.81 -10.14 -10.89
C LYS A 105 0.60 -10.82 -10.26
N PHE A 106 -0.58 -10.22 -10.42
CA PHE A 106 -1.79 -10.69 -9.75
C PHE A 106 -3.03 -10.50 -10.62
N ARG A 107 -4.12 -11.15 -10.23
CA ARG A 107 -5.49 -10.83 -10.67
C ARG A 107 -6.30 -10.31 -9.49
N LEU A 108 -7.26 -9.45 -9.79
CA LEU A 108 -8.30 -9.05 -8.84
C LEU A 108 -9.60 -9.72 -9.24
N VAL A 109 -10.16 -10.52 -8.33
CA VAL A 109 -11.44 -11.19 -8.54
C VAL A 109 -12.46 -10.56 -7.63
N ARG A 110 -13.56 -10.04 -8.20
CA ARG A 110 -14.65 -9.43 -7.42
C ARG A 110 -15.37 -10.52 -6.62
N ARG A 111 -15.60 -10.25 -5.34
CA ARG A 111 -16.42 -11.09 -4.46
C ARG A 111 -17.86 -10.58 -4.39
#